data_AF-A0A430AV77-F1
#
_entry.id   AF-A0A430AV77-F1
#
_cell.length_a   1.000
_cell.length_b   1.000
_cell.length_c   1.000
_cell.angle_alpha   90.00
_cell.angle_beta   90.00
_cell.angle_gamma   90.00
#
_symmetry.space_group_name_H-M   'P 1'
#
loop_
_entity.id
_entity.type
_entity.pdbx_description
1 polymer ?
#
loop_
_entity_poly.entity_id
_entity_poly.type
_entity_poly.pdbx_seq_one_letter_code
_entity_poly.pdbx_strand_id
1 'polypeptide(L)' 'MSHHHRIRTSLNLEDENITFEKEFCQEVDIKGLTSLLYFATLSYTPTHCPNCGGINEVFLSLNTGS' A
#
# COMPACT_ATOMS: atom_id res chain seq x y z
N MET A 1 2.67 12.42 -18.13
CA MET A 1 2.93 11.47 -17.02
C MET A 1 1.85 11.65 -15.97
N SER A 2 1.15 10.59 -15.56
CA SER A 2 0.15 10.66 -14.49
C SER A 2 0.82 10.83 -13.12
N HIS A 3 0.10 11.38 -12.14
CA HIS A 3 0.62 11.50 -10.77
C HIS A 3 0.92 10.13 -10.16
N HIS A 4 0.11 9.12 -10.46
CA HIS A 4 0.35 7.74 -10.03
C HIS A 4 1.72 7.21 -10.47
N HIS A 5 2.08 7.41 -11.74
CA HIS A 5 3.37 6.95 -12.25
C HIS A 5 4.53 7.62 -11.50
N ARG A 6 4.45 8.94 -11.26
CA ARG A 6 5.48 9.66 -10.49
C ARG A 6 5.61 9.15 -9.06
N ILE A 7 4.49 8.89 -8.37
CA ILE A 7 4.51 8.38 -6.99
C ILE A 7 5.10 6.96 -6.96
N ARG A 8 4.70 6.08 -7.90
CA ARG A 8 5.28 4.74 -8.03
C ARG A 8 6.79 4.79 -8.23
N THR A 9 7.27 5.62 -9.16
CA THR A 9 8.71 5.79 -9.40
C THR A 9 9.43 6.30 -8.16
N SER A 10 8.89 7.30 -7.45
CA SER A 10 9.51 7.84 -6.23
C SER A 10 9.62 6.82 -5.11
N LEU A 11 8.67 5.90 -5.00
CA LEU A 11 8.63 4.84 -3.99
C LEU A 11 9.22 3.50 -4.49
N ASN A 12 9.79 3.50 -5.70
CA ASN A 12 10.31 2.31 -6.36
C ASN A 12 9.30 1.15 -6.44
N LEU A 13 8.04 1.47 -6.72
CA LEU A 13 6.94 0.53 -6.93
C LEU A 13 6.83 0.20 -8.43
N GLU A 14 6.86 -1.09 -8.77
CA GLU A 14 6.78 -1.56 -10.16
C GLU A 14 5.35 -1.93 -10.61
N ASP A 15 4.40 -2.08 -9.68
CA ASP A 15 3.04 -2.51 -9.99
C ASP A 15 2.18 -1.36 -10.55
N GLU A 16 1.85 -1.46 -11.84
CA GLU A 16 1.06 -0.47 -12.58
C GLU A 16 -0.41 -0.38 -12.13
N ASN A 17 -0.89 -1.37 -11.37
CA ASN A 17 -2.26 -1.43 -10.86
C ASN A 17 -2.45 -0.63 -9.54
N ILE A 18 -1.37 -0.12 -8.94
CA ILE A 18 -1.41 0.68 -7.71
C ILE A 18 -1.86 2.11 -8.03
N THR A 19 -3.07 2.50 -7.69
CA THR A 19 -3.58 3.86 -7.88
C THR A 19 -3.58 4.66 -6.58
N PHE A 20 -3.53 5.99 -6.70
CA PHE A 20 -3.42 6.93 -5.57
C PHE A 20 -4.49 8.00 -5.70
N GLU A 21 -5.34 8.13 -4.70
CA GLU A 21 -6.41 9.13 -4.68
C GLU A 21 -5.86 10.56 -4.50
N LYS A 22 -6.74 11.56 -4.41
CA LYS A 22 -6.31 12.96 -4.25
C LYS A 22 -5.61 13.18 -2.89
N GLU A 23 -6.16 12.59 -1.83
CA GLU A 23 -5.62 12.63 -0.46
C GLU A 23 -4.87 11.31 -0.17
N PHE A 24 -3.82 11.05 -0.96
CA PHE A 24 -3.08 9.79 -0.91
C PHE A 24 -2.02 9.75 0.18
N CYS A 25 -1.74 10.85 0.90
CA CYS A 25 -0.68 10.87 1.90
C CYS A 25 -1.07 11.68 3.14
N GLN A 26 -0.59 11.22 4.29
CA GLN A 26 -0.82 11.86 5.58
C GLN A 26 0.44 11.75 6.44
N GLU A 27 0.82 12.86 7.09
CA GLU A 27 1.80 12.81 8.17
C GLU A 27 1.12 12.32 9.45
N VAL A 28 1.73 11.32 10.07
CA VAL A 28 1.26 10.71 11.32
C VAL A 28 2.42 10.55 12.28
N ASP A 29 2.14 10.60 13.58
CA ASP A 29 3.10 10.19 14.59
C ASP A 29 2.96 8.68 14.83
N ILE A 30 4.03 7.93 14.56
CA ILE A 30 4.10 6.51 14.89
C ILE A 30 5.24 6.34 15.90
N LYS A 31 4.87 6.11 17.17
CA LYS A 31 5.80 5.90 18.28
C LYS A 31 6.76 7.08 18.51
N GLY A 32 6.26 8.32 18.40
CA GLY A 32 7.05 9.54 18.60
C GLY A 32 7.90 9.95 17.39
N LEU A 33 7.72 9.29 16.25
CA LEU A 33 8.38 9.60 14.98
C LEU A 33 7.35 10.07 13.96
N THR A 34 7.50 11.32 13.50
CA THR A 34 6.73 11.84 12.38
C THR A 34 7.05 11.03 11.12
N SER A 35 6.03 10.35 10.61
CA SER A 35 6.10 9.45 9.47
C SER A 35 5.11 9.89 8.41
N LEU A 36 5.52 9.85 7.14
CA LEU A 36 4.62 10.12 6.01
C LEU A 36 4.05 8.80 5.50
N LEU A 37 2.75 8.56 5.73
CA LEU A 37 2.03 7.41 5.21
C LEU A 37 1.48 7.70 3.82
N TYR A 38 1.54 6.70 2.95
CA TYR A 38 0.95 6.73 1.61
C TYR A 38 -0.14 5.66 1.52
N PHE A 39 -1.34 6.08 1.13
CA PHE A 39 -2.50 5.24 0.90
C PHE A 39 -2.66 5.02 -0.61
N ALA A 40 -2.84 3.76 -0.99
CA ALA A 40 -2.99 3.36 -2.38
C ALA A 40 -3.98 2.21 -2.53
N THR A 41 -4.61 2.13 -3.69
CA THR A 41 -5.62 1.12 -4.02
C THR A 41 -5.09 0.24 -5.15
N LEU A 42 -5.17 -1.07 -4.96
CA LEU A 42 -4.92 -2.05 -6.03
C LEU A 42 -6.23 -2.30 -6.80
N SER A 43 -6.15 -2.31 -8.13
CA SER A 43 -7.29 -2.70 -8.99
C SER A 43 -7.60 -4.21 -8.94
N TYR A 44 -6.78 -5.00 -8.25
CA TYR A 44 -6.91 -6.44 -8.13
C TYR A 44 -6.59 -6.90 -6.70
N THR A 45 -7.01 -8.12 -6.35
CA THR A 45 -6.60 -8.77 -5.11
C THR A 45 -5.42 -9.70 -5.40
N PRO A 46 -4.19 -9.37 -4.95
CA PRO A 46 -3.06 -10.28 -5.14
C PRO A 46 -3.28 -11.53 -4.30
N THR A 47 -3.11 -12.71 -4.90
CA THR A 47 -3.13 -14.00 -4.18
C THR A 47 -1.73 -14.42 -3.74
N HIS A 48 -0.71 -14.03 -4.51
CA HIS A 48 0.69 -14.26 -4.24
C HIS A 48 1.54 -13.17 -4.92
N CYS A 49 2.72 -12.90 -4.37
CA CYS A 49 3.71 -12.06 -5.04
C CYS A 49 4.29 -12.84 -6.24
N PRO A 50 4.21 -12.35 -7.47
CA PRO A 50 4.75 -13.05 -8.63
C PRO A 50 6.27 -13.16 -8.60
N ASN A 51 6.97 -12.29 -7.86
CA ASN A 51 8.42 -12.28 -7.77
C ASN A 51 8.97 -13.26 -6.72
N CYS A 52 8.39 -13.30 -5.51
CA CYS A 52 8.90 -14.13 -4.42
C CYS A 52 8.00 -15.33 -4.05
N GLY A 53 6.81 -15.44 -4.62
CA GLY A 53 5.85 -16.51 -4.32
C GLY A 53 5.15 -16.38 -2.96
N GLY A 54 5.42 -15.32 -2.19
CA GLY A 54 4.78 -15.09 -0.90
C GLY A 54 3.27 -14.93 -1.06
N ILE A 55 2.50 -15.75 -0.35
CA ILE A 55 1.04 -15.74 -0.38
C ILE A 55 0.57 -14.47 0.35
N ASN A 56 -0.37 -13.75 -0.27
CA ASN A 56 -1.03 -12.63 0.39
C ASN A 56 -2.09 -13.19 1.36
N GLU A 57 -1.63 -13.75 2.47
CA GLU A 57 -2.51 -14.08 3.58
C GLU A 57 -2.97 -12.76 4.20
N VAL A 58 -4.16 -12.30 3.80
CA VAL A 58 -4.84 -11.22 4.49
C VAL A 58 -5.02 -11.68 5.93
N PHE A 59 -4.14 -11.22 6.82
CA PHE A 59 -4.27 -11.46 8.25
C PHE A 59 -5.46 -10.62 8.73
N LEU A 60 -6.67 -11.12 8.48
CA LEU A 60 -7.86 -10.75 9.23
C LEU A 60 -7.58 -11.21 10.66
N SER A 61 -6.97 -10.34 11.44
CA SER A 61 -6.92 -10.52 12.89
C SER A 61 -8.36 -10.66 13.36
N LEU A 62 -8.75 -11.91 13.65
CA LEU A 62 -9.94 -12.25 14.41
C LEU A 62 -9.80 -11.58 15.79
N ASN A 63 -10.24 -10.33 15.90
CA ASN A 63 -10.69 -9.79 17.18
C ASN A 63 -12.20 -9.89 17.24
N THR A 64 -12.71 -11.12 17.27
CA THR A 64 -13.98 -11.37 17.97
C THR A 64 -13.58 -11.74 19.39
N GLY A 65 -13.51 -10.71 20.25
CA GLY A 65 -13.48 -10.92 21.68
C GLY A 65 -14.76 -11.63 22.12
N SER A 66 -14.60 -12.72 22.86
CA SER A 66 -15.60 -13.33 23.74
C SER A 66 -14.86 -14.01 24.86
#